data_AF-A0A2A2LBD6-F1
#
_entry.id   AF-A0A2A2LBD6-F1
#
_cell.length_a   1.000
_cell.length_b   1.000
_cell.length_c   1.000
_cell.angle_alpha   90.00
_cell.angle_beta   90.00
_cell.angle_gamma   90.00
#
_symmetry.space_group_name_H-M   'P 1'
#
loop_
_entity.id
_entity.type
_entity.pdbx_description
1 polymer ?
#
loop_
_entity_poly.entity_id
_entity_poly.type
_entity_poly.pdbx_seq_one_letter_code
_entity_poly.pdbx_strand_id
1 'polypeptide(L)'
;MPNLTNYREENPTNNDWIWKNLPKVMQQCQGILMNDTIKVDDFRNNDETKRHILPLNEDELTTIITLGVGRDTVAEENLLKALKGPSKFYGADPIYEINAEKYNKFGTFFNFGIGAESGMFNLSVLIGRDYAIRLLPTISLVHFVKDILKINFIDDIWIDNEGAEYNLFPYFLKDGELDRNNITVCQCNLEAHSPNNEMKRKFHEFIFQTLNDKRYALLLPVSIASHLRIYLVNFGNEKCLKKYAKL
;
A
#
# COMPACT_ATOMS: atom_id res chain seq x y z
N MET A 1 -20.97 -1.52 22.45
CA MET A 1 -20.03 -0.99 21.43
C MET A 1 -20.06 -1.96 20.25
N PRO A 2 -20.13 -1.50 18.99
CA PRO A 2 -20.08 -2.42 17.86
C PRO A 2 -18.67 -3.01 17.77
N ASN A 3 -18.56 -4.29 18.13
CA ASN A 3 -17.34 -5.07 18.01
C ASN A 3 -17.17 -5.48 16.54
N LEU A 4 -15.98 -5.32 15.96
CA LEU A 4 -15.70 -5.72 14.57
C LEU A 4 -16.06 -7.18 14.32
N THR A 5 -15.96 -8.05 15.35
CA THR A 5 -16.32 -9.47 15.27
C THR A 5 -17.79 -9.72 14.94
N ASN A 6 -18.70 -8.78 15.25
CA ASN A 6 -20.13 -8.92 14.93
C ASN A 6 -20.40 -8.83 13.42
N TYR A 7 -19.43 -8.33 12.66
CA TYR A 7 -19.54 -8.12 11.21
C TYR A 7 -18.65 -9.09 10.43
N ARG A 8 -18.20 -10.18 11.07
CA ARG A 8 -17.27 -11.17 10.49
C ARG A 8 -17.88 -12.00 9.37
N GLU A 9 -19.19 -12.27 9.43
CA GLU A 9 -19.88 -12.95 8.34
C GLU A 9 -19.93 -12.04 7.10
N GLU A 10 -19.50 -12.55 5.95
CA GLU A 10 -19.54 -11.82 4.69
C GLU A 10 -20.99 -11.78 4.20
N ASN A 11 -21.50 -10.56 4.04
CA ASN A 11 -22.76 -10.28 3.36
C ASN A 11 -22.81 -8.78 2.99
N PRO A 12 -23.68 -8.37 2.06
CA PRO A 12 -23.72 -6.98 1.59
C PRO A 12 -23.86 -5.93 2.70
N THR A 13 -24.65 -6.20 3.74
CA THR A 13 -24.84 -5.27 4.86
C THR A 13 -23.57 -5.11 5.68
N ASN A 14 -22.87 -6.20 5.98
CA ASN A 14 -21.63 -6.18 6.74
C ASN A 14 -20.47 -5.55 5.94
N ASN A 15 -20.41 -5.82 4.64
CA ASN A 15 -19.41 -5.22 3.74
C ASN A 15 -19.54 -3.68 3.73
N ASP A 16 -20.78 -3.19 3.62
CA ASP A 16 -21.09 -1.78 3.69
C ASP A 16 -20.74 -1.17 5.05
N TRP A 17 -21.03 -1.89 6.12
CA TRP A 17 -20.75 -1.44 7.48
C TRP A 17 -19.24 -1.33 7.73
N ILE A 18 -18.46 -2.34 7.34
CA ILE A 18 -17.01 -2.36 7.50
C ILE A 18 -16.38 -1.20 6.73
N TRP A 19 -16.77 -1.01 5.46
CA TRP A 19 -16.29 0.13 4.66
C TRP A 19 -16.52 1.49 5.36
N LYS A 20 -17.73 1.70 5.90
CA LYS A 20 -18.10 2.98 6.52
C LYS A 20 -17.50 3.20 7.91
N ASN A 21 -17.21 2.12 8.65
CA ASN A 21 -16.92 2.22 10.08
C ASN A 21 -15.50 1.77 10.48
N LEU A 22 -14.73 1.15 9.58
CA LEU A 22 -13.38 0.68 9.89
C LEU A 22 -12.49 1.79 10.50
N PRO A 23 -12.43 3.03 9.97
CA PRO A 23 -11.67 4.11 10.60
C PRO A 23 -12.02 4.35 12.07
N LYS A 24 -13.33 4.41 12.38
CA LYS A 24 -13.83 4.69 13.72
C LYS A 24 -13.51 3.56 14.70
N VAL A 25 -13.64 2.31 14.26
CA VAL A 25 -13.33 1.14 15.10
C VAL A 25 -11.83 1.09 15.38
N MET A 26 -11.00 1.25 14.35
CA MET A 26 -9.55 1.13 14.50
C MET A 26 -8.94 2.28 15.30
N GLN A 27 -9.50 3.49 15.24
CA GLN A 27 -9.06 4.62 16.07
C GLN A 27 -9.09 4.29 17.56
N GLN A 28 -10.05 3.46 18.00
CA GLN A 28 -10.16 3.05 19.40
C GLN A 28 -9.07 2.04 19.81
N CYS A 29 -8.52 1.29 18.85
CA CYS A 29 -7.48 0.28 19.10
C CYS A 29 -6.05 0.80 18.92
N GLN A 30 -5.87 1.91 18.20
CA GLN A 30 -4.54 2.44 17.85
C GLN A 30 -3.67 2.78 19.06
N GLY A 31 -4.25 3.32 20.14
CA GLY A 31 -3.50 3.68 21.35
C GLY A 31 -2.81 2.51 22.04
N ILE A 32 -3.20 1.26 21.74
CA ILE A 32 -2.57 0.05 22.29
C ILE A 32 -1.32 -0.34 21.48
N LEU A 33 -1.34 -0.13 20.16
CA LEU A 33 -0.26 -0.50 19.23
C LEU A 33 0.80 0.60 19.04
N MET A 34 0.41 1.87 19.23
CA MET A 34 1.26 3.04 19.04
C MET A 34 1.92 3.54 20.34
N ASN A 35 2.33 2.61 21.20
CA ASN A 35 3.21 2.94 22.34
C ASN A 35 4.66 3.20 21.83
N ASP A 36 5.65 3.21 22.73
CA ASP A 36 7.07 3.38 22.40
C ASP A 36 7.68 2.29 21.46
N THR A 37 6.94 1.25 21.06
CA THR A 37 7.42 0.15 20.20
C THR A 37 7.62 0.56 18.74
N ILE A 38 6.70 1.35 18.16
CA ILE A 38 6.84 1.85 16.77
C ILE A 38 6.53 3.35 16.69
N LYS A 39 7.36 4.08 15.95
CA LYS A 39 7.13 5.50 15.63
C LYS A 39 6.79 5.62 14.15
N VAL A 40 5.50 5.84 13.88
CA VAL A 40 5.01 6.10 12.52
C VAL A 40 5.20 7.59 12.22
N ASP A 41 5.89 7.90 11.14
CA ASP A 41 6.07 9.26 10.64
C ASP A 41 5.13 9.51 9.43
N ASP A 42 4.58 10.72 9.36
CA ASP A 42 3.66 11.16 8.30
C ASP A 42 4.42 11.99 7.25
N PHE A 43 4.24 11.62 5.97
CA PHE A 43 4.81 12.26 4.79
C PHE A 43 3.69 12.77 3.90
N ARG A 44 3.46 14.07 3.95
CA ARG A 44 2.32 14.73 3.29
C ARG A 44 2.69 15.28 1.92
N ASN A 45 1.81 15.08 0.94
CA ASN A 45 1.79 15.79 -0.34
C ASN A 45 0.51 16.66 -0.42
N ASN A 46 0.11 17.12 -1.60
CA ASN A 46 -1.03 18.05 -1.70
C ASN A 46 -2.40 17.39 -1.45
N ASP A 47 -2.52 16.09 -1.71
CA ASP A 47 -3.79 15.35 -1.72
C ASP A 47 -3.89 14.30 -0.60
N GLU A 48 -2.76 13.90 -0.02
CA GLU A 48 -2.70 12.80 0.93
C GLU A 48 -1.52 12.82 1.92
N THR A 49 -1.57 11.85 2.84
CA THR A 49 -0.49 11.57 3.79
C THR A 49 -0.11 10.10 3.63
N LYS A 50 1.10 9.85 3.16
CA LYS A 50 1.75 8.54 3.17
C LYS A 50 2.52 8.39 4.49
N ARG A 51 2.75 7.17 4.95
CA ARG A 51 3.32 6.89 6.27
C ARG A 51 4.48 5.94 6.19
N HIS A 52 5.46 6.12 7.05
CA HIS A 52 6.61 5.21 7.12
C HIS A 52 7.13 5.13 8.54
N ILE A 53 7.60 3.96 8.96
CA ILE A 53 8.42 3.81 10.16
C ILE A 53 9.86 3.80 9.69
N LEU A 54 10.66 4.77 10.12
CA LEU A 54 12.08 4.83 9.76
C LEU A 54 12.86 3.64 10.37
N PRO A 55 13.89 3.12 9.67
CA PRO A 55 14.68 2.02 10.19
C PRO A 55 15.41 2.42 11.47
N LEU A 56 15.53 1.48 12.42
CA LEU A 56 16.26 1.68 13.67
C LEU A 56 17.76 1.86 13.44
N ASN A 57 18.30 1.17 12.44
CA ASN A 57 19.66 1.34 11.97
C ASN A 57 19.64 2.12 10.64
N GLU A 58 20.17 3.35 10.67
CA GLU A 58 20.17 4.24 9.51
C GLU A 58 21.03 3.70 8.36
N ASP A 59 22.03 2.85 8.62
CA ASP A 59 22.91 2.30 7.57
C ASP A 59 22.24 1.22 6.71
N GLU A 60 21.09 0.70 7.11
CA GLU A 60 20.38 -0.33 6.36
C GLU A 60 19.70 0.23 5.11
N LEU A 61 19.96 -0.42 3.97
CA LEU A 61 19.30 -0.11 2.70
C LEU A 61 17.78 -0.13 2.85
N THR A 62 17.12 0.97 2.47
CA THR A 62 15.66 1.08 2.44
C THR A 62 15.14 1.13 1.01
N THR A 63 14.29 0.18 0.63
CA THR A 63 13.70 0.06 -0.70
C THR A 63 12.22 0.41 -0.68
N ILE A 64 11.85 1.47 -1.39
CA ILE A 64 10.50 2.01 -1.50
C ILE A 64 9.96 1.73 -2.91
N ILE A 65 8.74 1.23 -2.99
CA ILE A 65 8.02 1.06 -4.26
C ILE A 65 6.77 1.93 -4.25
N THR A 66 6.57 2.77 -5.27
CA THR A 66 5.33 3.51 -5.50
C THR A 66 4.61 2.94 -6.73
N LEU A 67 3.36 2.50 -6.56
CA LEU A 67 2.46 2.10 -7.65
C LEU A 67 1.40 3.19 -7.82
N GLY A 68 1.29 3.73 -9.03
CA GLY A 68 0.49 4.93 -9.29
C GLY A 68 1.19 6.18 -8.77
N VAL A 69 2.33 6.50 -9.37
CA VAL A 69 3.15 7.66 -9.00
C VAL A 69 2.37 8.97 -9.11
N GLY A 70 1.51 9.08 -10.13
CA GLY A 70 0.78 10.30 -10.38
C GLY A 70 1.70 11.51 -10.61
N ARG A 71 1.18 12.70 -10.32
CA ARG A 71 1.89 13.97 -10.58
C ARG A 71 2.46 14.63 -9.33
N ASP A 72 2.33 14.04 -8.16
CA ASP A 72 2.79 14.64 -6.90
C ASP A 72 3.69 13.70 -6.12
N THR A 73 5.01 13.90 -6.25
CA THR A 73 6.05 13.09 -5.60
C THR A 73 6.57 13.69 -4.30
N VAL A 74 5.90 14.70 -3.75
CA VAL A 74 6.39 15.44 -2.57
C VAL A 74 6.52 14.53 -1.35
N ALA A 75 5.63 13.56 -1.18
CA ALA A 75 5.71 12.60 -0.08
C ALA A 75 6.97 11.71 -0.19
N GLU A 76 7.27 11.18 -1.37
CA GLU A 76 8.48 10.39 -1.63
C GLU A 76 9.75 11.22 -1.41
N GLU A 77 9.78 12.45 -1.92
CA GLU A 77 10.92 13.35 -1.73
C GLU A 77 11.15 13.68 -0.25
N ASN A 78 10.09 13.84 0.52
CA ASN A 78 10.18 14.06 1.97
C ASN A 78 10.64 12.79 2.71
N LEU A 79 10.18 11.61 2.30
CA LEU A 79 10.67 10.34 2.84
C LEU A 79 12.16 10.16 2.54
N LEU A 80 12.61 10.43 1.32
CA LEU A 80 14.02 10.38 0.96
C LEU A 80 14.88 11.30 1.85
N LYS A 81 14.40 12.52 2.15
CA LYS A 81 15.12 13.44 3.06
C LYS A 81 15.18 12.93 4.51
N ALA A 82 14.17 12.19 4.94
CA ALA A 82 14.13 11.61 6.29
C ALA A 82 14.99 10.35 6.42
N LEU A 83 15.11 9.56 5.35
CA LEU A 83 16.00 8.42 5.26
C LEU A 83 17.45 8.89 5.15
N LYS A 84 18.22 8.76 6.23
CA LYS A 84 19.61 9.25 6.27
C LYS A 84 20.62 8.32 5.59
N GLY A 85 20.28 7.04 5.40
CA GLY A 85 21.16 6.06 4.81
C GLY A 85 20.83 5.69 3.36
N PRO A 86 21.41 4.58 2.86
CA PRO A 86 21.19 4.16 1.48
C PRO A 86 19.71 3.86 1.24
N SER A 87 19.17 4.41 0.17
CA SER A 87 17.78 4.21 -0.21
C SER A 87 17.62 4.01 -1.72
N LYS A 88 16.59 3.26 -2.11
CA LYS A 88 16.22 2.98 -3.50
C LYS A 88 14.73 3.20 -3.66
N PHE A 89 14.35 4.02 -4.64
CA PHE A 89 12.96 4.35 -4.95
C PHE A 89 12.62 3.84 -6.35
N TYR A 90 11.53 3.07 -6.45
CA TYR A 90 11.04 2.49 -7.70
C TYR A 90 9.58 2.88 -7.90
N GLY A 91 9.30 3.64 -8.95
CA GLY A 91 7.96 4.12 -9.26
C GLY A 91 7.43 3.44 -10.51
N ALA A 92 6.19 2.99 -10.50
CA ALA A 92 5.52 2.45 -11.67
C ALA A 92 4.20 3.18 -11.92
N ASP A 93 4.03 3.67 -13.14
CA ASP A 93 2.80 4.34 -13.57
C ASP A 93 2.65 4.17 -15.09
N PRO A 94 1.45 3.87 -15.61
CA PRO A 94 1.26 3.68 -17.04
C PRO A 94 1.21 5.01 -17.83
N ILE A 95 1.20 6.17 -17.15
CA ILE A 95 1.27 7.50 -17.74
C ILE A 95 2.71 8.02 -17.61
N TYR A 96 3.36 8.23 -18.76
CA TYR A 96 4.77 8.60 -18.78
C TYR A 96 5.01 10.06 -18.39
N GLU A 97 4.19 10.96 -18.91
CA GLU A 97 4.51 12.35 -19.21
C GLU A 97 5.22 13.09 -18.05
N ILE A 98 4.45 13.77 -17.19
CA ILE A 98 5.00 14.56 -16.08
C ILE A 98 5.50 13.61 -14.96
N ASN A 99 4.94 12.40 -14.90
CA ASN A 99 5.17 11.45 -13.81
C ASN A 99 6.62 10.95 -13.85
N ALA A 100 7.13 10.55 -15.02
CA ALA A 100 8.50 10.09 -15.18
C ALA A 100 9.52 11.21 -14.92
N GLU A 101 9.26 12.43 -15.42
CA GLU A 101 10.15 13.57 -15.20
C GLU A 101 10.31 13.88 -13.70
N LYS A 102 9.21 13.83 -12.94
CA LYS A 102 9.25 14.08 -11.49
C LYS A 102 9.95 12.96 -10.73
N TYR A 103 9.56 11.70 -10.98
CA TYR A 103 10.08 10.57 -10.20
C TYR A 103 11.55 10.28 -10.48
N ASN A 104 12.01 10.43 -11.73
CA ASN A 104 13.40 10.18 -12.11
C ASN A 104 14.41 11.17 -11.48
N LYS A 105 13.95 12.21 -10.77
CA LYS A 105 14.82 13.11 -10.00
C LYS A 105 15.45 12.43 -8.79
N PHE A 106 14.84 11.35 -8.29
CA PHE A 106 15.28 10.68 -7.07
C PHE A 106 15.15 9.15 -7.10
N GLY A 107 14.35 8.59 -8.00
CA GLY A 107 14.13 7.16 -8.14
C GLY A 107 14.24 6.68 -9.58
N THR A 108 13.87 5.42 -9.82
CA THR A 108 13.74 4.85 -11.17
C THR A 108 12.27 4.70 -11.50
N PHE A 109 11.85 5.31 -12.62
CA PHE A 109 10.48 5.21 -13.12
C PHE A 109 10.30 4.08 -14.14
N PHE A 110 9.17 3.39 -14.07
CA PHE A 110 8.75 2.34 -14.98
C PHE A 110 7.38 2.66 -15.61
N ASN A 111 7.31 2.65 -16.93
CA ASN A 111 6.14 3.06 -17.69
C ASN A 111 5.20 1.88 -18.00
N PHE A 112 4.55 1.38 -16.96
CA PHE A 112 3.49 0.38 -17.04
C PHE A 112 2.68 0.39 -15.75
N GLY A 113 1.44 -0.07 -15.83
CA GLY A 113 0.63 -0.34 -14.64
C GLY A 113 1.17 -1.55 -13.88
N ILE A 114 0.89 -1.62 -12.58
CA ILE A 114 1.13 -2.83 -11.79
C ILE A 114 -0.20 -3.40 -11.33
N GLY A 115 -0.39 -4.69 -11.50
CA GLY A 115 -1.61 -5.39 -11.13
C GLY A 115 -1.35 -6.82 -10.65
N ALA A 116 -2.42 -7.61 -10.55
CA ALA A 116 -2.30 -9.02 -10.23
C ALA A 116 -1.69 -9.82 -11.40
N GLU A 117 -2.04 -9.46 -12.63
CA GLU A 117 -1.65 -10.20 -13.84
C GLU A 117 -0.92 -9.30 -14.84
N SER A 118 -0.08 -9.92 -15.67
CA SER A 118 0.60 -9.23 -16.78
C SER A 118 -0.26 -9.28 -18.05
N GLY A 119 -0.38 -8.18 -18.77
CA GLY A 119 -1.21 -8.10 -19.98
C GLY A 119 -1.57 -6.67 -20.37
N MET A 120 -2.58 -6.53 -21.22
CA MET A 120 -3.17 -5.24 -21.58
C MET A 120 -4.52 -5.10 -20.88
N PHE A 121 -4.69 -4.06 -20.07
CA PHE A 121 -5.92 -3.85 -19.29
C PHE A 121 -6.46 -2.45 -19.45
N ASN A 122 -7.77 -2.32 -19.32
CA ASN A 122 -8.43 -1.03 -19.25
C ASN A 122 -8.22 -0.44 -17.86
N LEU A 123 -7.37 0.59 -17.79
CA LEU A 123 -7.05 1.31 -16.55
C LEU A 123 -7.67 2.70 -16.58
N SER A 124 -8.17 3.15 -15.42
CA SER A 124 -8.54 4.55 -15.21
C SER A 124 -7.26 5.35 -14.96
N VAL A 125 -7.01 6.37 -15.77
CA VAL A 125 -5.78 7.17 -15.70
C VAL A 125 -6.08 8.66 -15.86
N LEU A 126 -5.29 9.50 -15.19
CA LEU A 126 -5.44 10.95 -15.23
C LEU A 126 -4.73 11.58 -16.44
N ILE A 127 -5.51 11.97 -17.45
CA ILE A 127 -5.02 12.65 -18.66
C ILE A 127 -5.42 14.12 -18.59
N GLY A 128 -4.45 15.03 -18.57
CA GLY A 128 -4.75 16.44 -18.35
C GLY A 128 -5.34 16.65 -16.95
N ARG A 129 -6.64 16.96 -16.84
CA ARG A 129 -7.35 17.09 -15.54
C ARG A 129 -8.48 16.08 -15.37
N ASP A 130 -8.68 15.20 -16.34
CA ASP A 130 -9.82 14.29 -16.39
C ASP A 130 -9.35 12.84 -16.36
N TYR A 131 -10.14 11.99 -15.70
CA TYR A 131 -9.93 10.56 -15.73
C TYR A 131 -10.49 9.96 -17.01
N ALA A 132 -9.71 9.08 -17.64
CA ALA A 132 -10.12 8.38 -18.83
C ALA A 132 -9.70 6.92 -18.78
N ILE A 133 -10.55 6.03 -19.28
CA ILE A 133 -10.20 4.61 -19.43
C ILE A 133 -9.29 4.44 -20.65
N ARG A 134 -8.16 3.75 -20.47
CA ARG A 134 -7.19 3.45 -21.52
C ARG A 134 -6.71 2.01 -21.43
N LEU A 135 -6.53 1.37 -22.58
CA LEU A 135 -5.92 0.05 -22.68
C LEU A 135 -4.39 0.20 -22.57
N LEU A 136 -3.82 -0.21 -21.44
CA LEU A 136 -2.41 0.04 -21.10
C LEU A 136 -1.70 -1.25 -20.67
N PRO A 137 -0.38 -1.35 -20.91
CA PRO A 137 0.41 -2.47 -20.44
C PRO A 137 0.44 -2.49 -18.91
N THR A 138 0.15 -3.65 -18.34
CA THR A 138 0.24 -3.93 -16.90
C THR A 138 1.17 -5.12 -16.69
N ILE A 139 1.98 -5.05 -15.64
CA ILE A 139 2.86 -6.13 -15.22
C ILE A 139 2.40 -6.62 -13.85
N SER A 140 2.45 -7.93 -13.62
CA SER A 140 2.14 -8.47 -12.29
C SER A 140 3.14 -7.96 -11.26
N LEU A 141 2.66 -7.66 -10.04
CA LEU A 141 3.53 -7.20 -8.95
C LEU A 141 4.71 -8.15 -8.70
N VAL A 142 4.47 -9.46 -8.79
CA VAL A 142 5.52 -10.49 -8.63
C VAL A 142 6.58 -10.37 -9.73
N HIS A 143 6.19 -10.27 -11.01
CA HIS A 143 7.14 -10.16 -12.10
C HIS A 143 7.97 -8.87 -12.00
N PHE A 144 7.31 -7.76 -11.64
CA PHE A 144 7.99 -6.49 -11.45
C PHE A 144 9.06 -6.59 -10.35
N VAL A 145 8.72 -7.12 -9.18
CA VAL A 145 9.65 -7.19 -8.05
C VAL A 145 10.78 -8.20 -8.31
N LYS A 146 10.44 -9.40 -8.78
CA LYS A 146 11.37 -10.53 -8.85
C LYS A 146 12.24 -10.51 -10.10
N ASP A 147 11.64 -10.22 -11.26
CA ASP A 147 12.31 -10.39 -12.54
C ASP A 147 12.89 -9.07 -13.07
N ILE A 148 12.17 -7.95 -12.84
CA ILE A 148 12.61 -6.62 -13.27
C ILE A 148 13.54 -5.99 -12.22
N LEU A 149 13.06 -5.82 -10.98
CA LEU A 149 13.85 -5.20 -9.91
C LEU A 149 14.90 -6.12 -9.31
N LYS A 150 14.68 -7.45 -9.38
CA LYS A 150 15.55 -8.50 -8.82
C LYS A 150 15.80 -8.31 -7.33
N ILE A 151 14.73 -7.97 -6.61
CA ILE A 151 14.71 -7.86 -5.16
C ILE A 151 13.66 -8.80 -4.58
N ASN A 152 13.73 -9.04 -3.29
CA ASN A 152 12.76 -9.87 -2.56
C ASN A 152 12.38 -9.31 -1.19
N PHE A 153 12.88 -8.12 -0.86
CA PHE A 153 12.64 -7.44 0.39
C PHE A 153 12.31 -5.98 0.10
N ILE A 154 11.09 -5.59 0.41
CA ILE A 154 10.52 -4.28 0.17
C ILE A 154 10.21 -3.68 1.53
N ASP A 155 10.79 -2.52 1.80
CA ASP A 155 10.63 -1.85 3.08
C ASP A 155 9.28 -1.18 3.19
N ASP A 156 8.83 -0.53 2.11
CA ASP A 156 7.50 0.05 2.00
C ASP A 156 6.99 0.01 0.56
N ILE A 157 5.70 -0.24 0.38
CA ILE A 157 5.01 -0.15 -0.89
C ILE A 157 3.80 0.77 -0.78
N TRP A 158 3.73 1.76 -1.66
CA TRP A 158 2.61 2.70 -1.74
C TRP A 158 1.75 2.32 -2.94
N ILE A 159 0.48 2.02 -2.70
CA ILE A 159 -0.45 1.50 -3.71
C ILE A 159 -1.59 2.48 -3.89
N ASP A 160 -1.61 3.09 -5.08
CA ASP A 160 -2.63 4.02 -5.54
C ASP A 160 -2.96 3.72 -7.01
N ASN A 161 -3.71 2.63 -7.25
CA ASN A 161 -3.92 2.09 -8.60
C ASN A 161 -5.34 2.29 -9.14
N GLU A 162 -6.05 3.31 -8.66
CA GLU A 162 -7.35 3.73 -9.20
C GLU A 162 -8.39 2.58 -9.33
N GLY A 163 -8.42 1.69 -8.33
CA GLY A 163 -9.33 0.54 -8.25
C GLY A 163 -8.71 -0.80 -8.62
N ALA A 164 -7.50 -0.85 -9.20
CA ALA A 164 -6.84 -2.13 -9.47
C ALA A 164 -6.23 -2.77 -8.21
N GLU A 165 -6.07 -2.01 -7.12
CA GLU A 165 -5.54 -2.48 -5.83
C GLU A 165 -6.36 -3.61 -5.20
N TYR A 166 -7.67 -3.67 -5.47
CA TYR A 166 -8.55 -4.72 -4.93
C TYR A 166 -8.12 -6.13 -5.35
N ASN A 167 -7.50 -6.27 -6.52
CA ASN A 167 -6.98 -7.55 -6.99
C ASN A 167 -5.60 -7.88 -6.40
N LEU A 168 -4.92 -6.90 -5.78
CA LEU A 168 -3.66 -7.10 -5.07
C LEU A 168 -3.89 -7.51 -3.61
N PHE A 169 -5.09 -7.33 -3.03
CA PHE A 169 -5.34 -7.70 -1.62
C PHE A 169 -4.90 -9.13 -1.26
N PRO A 170 -5.20 -10.18 -2.07
CA PRO A 170 -4.79 -11.55 -1.75
C PRO A 170 -3.28 -11.76 -1.74
N TYR A 171 -2.48 -10.84 -2.31
CA TYR A 171 -1.03 -10.96 -2.38
C TYR A 171 -0.39 -10.80 -1.00
N PHE A 172 -1.00 -9.99 -0.14
CA PHE A 172 -0.52 -9.67 1.20
C PHE A 172 -0.96 -10.68 2.27
N LEU A 173 -1.95 -11.52 1.95
CA LEU A 173 -2.44 -12.55 2.85
C LEU A 173 -1.40 -13.68 3.01
N LYS A 174 -1.51 -14.43 4.10
CA LYS A 174 -0.66 -15.60 4.34
C LYS A 174 -0.82 -16.62 3.22
N ASP A 175 0.30 -17.18 2.77
CA ASP A 175 0.39 -18.12 1.64
C ASP A 175 -0.08 -17.50 0.30
N GLY A 176 -0.22 -16.16 0.24
CA GLY A 176 -0.53 -15.39 -0.95
C GLY A 176 0.64 -15.28 -1.93
N GLU A 177 0.44 -14.53 -3.02
CA GLU A 177 1.42 -14.46 -4.11
C GLU A 177 2.79 -13.91 -3.70
N LEU A 178 2.86 -12.99 -2.73
CA LEU A 178 4.17 -12.52 -2.24
C LEU A 178 4.91 -13.64 -1.51
N ASP A 179 4.24 -14.39 -0.64
CA ASP A 179 4.83 -15.53 0.07
C ASP A 179 5.28 -16.64 -0.87
N ARG A 180 4.41 -17.02 -1.81
CA ARG A 180 4.70 -18.05 -2.83
C ARG A 180 5.93 -17.71 -3.67
N ASN A 181 6.26 -16.42 -3.77
CA ASN A 181 7.40 -15.92 -4.52
C ASN A 181 8.57 -15.44 -3.63
N ASN A 182 8.52 -15.71 -2.32
CA ASN A 182 9.54 -15.32 -1.35
C ASN A 182 9.80 -13.80 -1.33
N ILE A 183 8.75 -13.00 -1.52
CA ILE A 183 8.80 -11.54 -1.45
C ILE A 183 8.27 -11.10 -0.08
N THR A 184 9.08 -10.37 0.66
CA THR A 184 8.68 -9.75 1.93
C THR A 184 8.38 -8.28 1.71
N VAL A 185 7.22 -7.83 2.18
CA VAL A 185 6.86 -6.40 2.28
C VAL A 185 6.70 -6.06 3.76
N CYS A 186 7.47 -5.09 4.26
CA CYS A 186 7.42 -4.70 5.67
C CYS A 186 6.33 -3.68 5.97
N GLN A 187 6.13 -2.70 5.10
CA GLN A 187 5.16 -1.63 5.27
C GLN A 187 4.36 -1.48 3.98
N CYS A 188 3.09 -1.07 4.08
CA CYS A 188 2.27 -0.79 2.91
C CYS A 188 1.32 0.36 3.18
N ASN A 189 1.35 1.38 2.31
CA ASN A 189 0.34 2.42 2.25
C ASN A 189 -0.64 2.06 1.15
N LEU A 190 -1.87 1.73 1.53
CA LEU A 190 -2.90 1.28 0.61
C LEU A 190 -4.01 2.33 0.51
N GLU A 191 -4.25 2.84 -0.69
CA GLU A 191 -5.46 3.60 -1.02
C GLU A 191 -6.48 2.69 -1.73
N ALA A 192 -7.51 2.31 -0.99
CA ALA A 192 -8.68 1.62 -1.54
C ALA A 192 -9.65 2.66 -2.11
N HIS A 193 -9.79 2.66 -3.44
CA HIS A 193 -10.60 3.59 -4.20
C HIS A 193 -12.09 3.33 -4.01
N SER A 194 -12.94 4.28 -4.45
CA SER A 194 -14.39 4.24 -4.22
C SER A 194 -15.00 2.91 -4.71
N PRO A 195 -15.53 2.07 -3.82
CA PRO A 195 -15.83 0.69 -4.18
C PRO A 195 -17.27 0.51 -4.68
N ASN A 196 -17.42 -0.38 -5.66
CA ASN A 196 -18.67 -1.06 -5.92
C ASN A 196 -18.92 -2.20 -4.90
N ASN A 197 -20.04 -2.92 -5.01
CA ASN A 197 -20.39 -3.98 -4.07
C ASN A 197 -19.38 -5.15 -4.04
N GLU A 198 -18.81 -5.52 -5.20
CA GLU A 198 -17.80 -6.57 -5.27
C GLU A 198 -16.49 -6.14 -4.60
N MET A 199 -16.07 -4.89 -4.82
CA MET A 199 -14.90 -4.30 -4.18
C MET A 199 -15.05 -4.25 -2.66
N LYS A 200 -16.23 -3.90 -2.15
CA LYS A 200 -16.52 -3.97 -0.71
C LYS A 200 -16.45 -5.39 -0.16
N ARG A 201 -16.89 -6.39 -0.93
CA ARG A 201 -16.75 -7.82 -0.56
C ARG A 201 -15.28 -8.21 -0.47
N LYS A 202 -14.48 -7.92 -1.51
CA LYS A 202 -13.03 -8.18 -1.51
C LYS A 202 -12.32 -7.50 -0.34
N PHE A 203 -12.70 -6.26 -0.04
CA PHE A 203 -12.19 -5.52 1.10
C PHE A 203 -12.56 -6.16 2.43
N HIS A 204 -13.83 -6.54 2.63
CA HIS A 204 -14.29 -7.25 3.83
C HIS A 204 -13.47 -8.53 4.07
N GLU A 205 -13.33 -9.36 3.05
CA GLU A 205 -12.53 -10.58 3.10
C GLU A 205 -11.07 -10.29 3.45
N PHE A 206 -10.48 -9.28 2.81
CA PHE A 206 -9.10 -8.88 3.07
C PHE A 206 -8.89 -8.44 4.53
N ILE A 207 -9.77 -7.60 5.08
CA ILE A 207 -9.67 -7.13 6.46
C ILE A 207 -9.73 -8.32 7.43
N PHE A 208 -10.75 -9.17 7.32
CA PHE A 208 -10.90 -10.28 8.26
C PHE A 208 -9.84 -11.35 8.10
N GLN A 209 -9.38 -11.63 6.88
CA GLN A 209 -8.29 -12.58 6.68
C GLN A 209 -6.96 -12.03 7.22
N THR A 210 -6.67 -10.75 7.01
CA THR A 210 -5.49 -10.09 7.59
C THR A 210 -5.47 -10.21 9.11
N LEU A 211 -6.62 -9.99 9.76
CA LEU A 211 -6.77 -10.15 11.22
C LEU A 211 -6.58 -11.61 11.68
N ASN A 212 -7.05 -12.59 10.89
CA ASN A 212 -6.85 -14.01 11.20
C ASN A 212 -5.38 -14.43 11.03
N ASP A 213 -4.71 -13.92 10.00
CA ASP A 213 -3.32 -14.25 9.67
C ASP A 213 -2.34 -13.72 10.72
N LYS A 214 -2.72 -12.65 11.44
CA LYS A 214 -1.90 -11.99 12.47
C LYS A 214 -0.51 -11.57 11.98
N ARG A 215 -0.38 -11.35 10.66
CA ARG A 215 0.88 -10.91 10.03
C ARG A 215 0.97 -9.39 9.98
N TYR A 216 -0.05 -8.75 9.41
CA TYR A 216 -0.09 -7.30 9.26
C TYR A 216 -1.00 -6.69 10.33
N ALA A 217 -0.49 -5.68 11.04
CA ALA A 217 -1.34 -4.78 11.80
C ALA A 217 -1.90 -3.71 10.86
N LEU A 218 -3.20 -3.47 10.93
CA LEU A 218 -3.85 -2.38 10.22
C LEU A 218 -3.82 -1.14 11.11
N LEU A 219 -3.19 -0.08 10.64
CA LEU A 219 -2.92 1.12 11.41
C LEU A 219 -3.48 2.35 10.69
N LEU A 220 -3.92 3.32 11.49
CA LEU A 220 -4.32 4.65 11.04
C LEU A 220 -5.24 4.70 9.81
N PRO A 221 -6.29 3.86 9.69
CA PRO A 221 -7.23 4.00 8.59
C PRO A 221 -7.92 5.37 8.62
N VAL A 222 -7.94 6.04 7.48
CA VAL A 222 -8.60 7.33 7.30
C VAL A 222 -9.52 7.25 6.09
N SER A 223 -10.72 7.81 6.21
CA SER A 223 -11.62 8.00 5.09
C SER A 223 -11.51 9.44 4.57
N ILE A 224 -11.21 9.58 3.29
CA ILE A 224 -11.14 10.87 2.60
C ILE A 224 -12.03 10.76 1.37
N ALA A 225 -13.03 11.65 1.30
CA ALA A 225 -14.14 11.55 0.36
C ALA A 225 -14.80 10.15 0.40
N SER A 226 -14.62 9.34 -0.65
CA SER A 226 -15.15 7.98 -0.74
C SER A 226 -14.08 6.89 -0.74
N HIS A 227 -12.81 7.26 -0.52
CA HIS A 227 -11.66 6.36 -0.46
C HIS A 227 -11.33 6.00 0.99
N LEU A 228 -10.65 4.87 1.17
CA LEU A 228 -10.06 4.46 2.44
C LEU A 228 -8.56 4.31 2.28
N ARG A 229 -7.80 5.04 3.09
CA ARG A 229 -6.34 4.91 3.17
C ARG A 229 -5.98 4.13 4.41
N ILE A 230 -5.19 3.07 4.27
CA ILE A 230 -4.82 2.15 5.35
C ILE A 230 -3.31 1.96 5.32
N TYR A 231 -2.68 2.01 6.49
CA TYR A 231 -1.27 1.73 6.65
C TYR A 231 -1.09 0.35 7.29
N LEU A 232 -0.37 -0.55 6.63
CA LEU A 232 -0.13 -1.92 7.08
C LEU A 232 1.32 -2.08 7.51
N VAL A 233 1.57 -2.76 8.64
CA VAL A 233 2.91 -3.06 9.13
C VAL A 233 3.04 -4.56 9.41
N ASN A 234 4.05 -5.20 8.84
CA ASN A 234 4.30 -6.62 8.91
C ASN A 234 5.01 -7.00 10.22
N PHE A 235 4.24 -7.28 11.26
CA PHE A 235 4.76 -7.82 12.53
C PHE A 235 5.01 -9.32 12.48
N GLY A 236 4.51 -10.02 11.44
CA GLY A 236 4.73 -11.46 11.27
C GLY A 236 6.12 -11.83 10.73
N ASN A 237 6.90 -10.87 10.24
CA ASN A 237 8.24 -11.10 9.70
C ASN A 237 9.33 -10.58 10.66
N GLU A 238 10.21 -11.48 11.10
CA GLU A 238 11.27 -11.16 12.08
C GLU A 238 12.24 -10.08 11.58
N LYS A 239 12.54 -10.06 10.27
CA LYS A 239 13.44 -9.05 9.71
C LYS A 239 12.78 -7.67 9.69
N CYS A 240 11.49 -7.58 9.36
CA CYS A 240 10.73 -6.33 9.46
C CYS A 240 10.67 -5.82 10.90
N LEU A 241 10.40 -6.71 11.88
CA LEU A 241 10.40 -6.36 13.29
C LEU A 241 11.74 -5.79 13.75
N LYS A 242 12.84 -6.50 13.49
CA LYS A 242 14.19 -6.05 13.89
C LYS A 242 14.56 -4.71 13.28
N LYS A 243 14.10 -4.44 12.06
CA LYS A 243 14.41 -3.20 11.35
C LYS A 243 13.61 -2.01 11.85
N TYR A 244 12.36 -2.21 12.30
CA TYR A 244 11.39 -1.12 12.51
C TYR A 244 10.77 -1.02 13.90
N ALA A 245 10.82 -2.07 14.72
CA ALA A 245 10.17 -2.12 16.03
C ALA A 245 11.20 -2.19 17.16
N LYS A 246 11.08 -1.28 18.13
CA LYS A 246 11.86 -1.31 19.38
C LYS A 246 11.22 -2.34 20.31
N LEU A 247 11.68 -3.57 20.21
CA LEU A 247 11.28 -4.69 21.07
C LEU A 247 12.22 -4.86 22.25
#